data_AF-A0A8D9L9S2-F1
#
_entry.id   AF-A0A8D9L9S2-F1
#
_cell.length_a   1.000
_cell.length_b   1.000
_cell.length_c   1.000
_cell.angle_alpha   90.00
_cell.angle_beta   90.00
_cell.angle_gamma   90.00
#
_symmetry.space_group_name_H-M   'P 1'
#
loop_
_entity.id
_entity.type
_entity.pdbx_description
1 polymer ?
#
loop_
_entity_poly.entity_id
_entity_poly.type
_entity_poly.pdbx_seq_one_letter_code
_entity_poly.pdbx_strand_id
1 'polypeptide(L)'
;MIQQINNNSIRDTEMHESDIDFLRKFYVEHSHFPVFQQVLIETRTDCNNHCPFCPHAFNKKTLGIMKWKCYTTIIDQLCEINYNGRVALMLSNEPLLDDRLEDMIVFAKAKSQRLFLDITTNGRLLTVELVDRLFRLGLDNININDYRGDRDKYPEKWSACLEPIYVAYWNNPKVSFKRRRFDEPLPNYAGNIPQTFSKGNLGFCNYPFRKLTIAYNGDVLLCCDDFMYKTSFGNVMTDNLIDCWNNPELNTIRLSLLDNKRIGLCERCNDFQDYNTF
;
A
#
# COMPACT_ATOMS: atom_id res chain seq x y z
N MET A 1 9.46 -19.27 3.33
CA MET A 1 8.38 -19.82 4.18
C MET A 1 7.71 -18.66 4.91
N ILE A 2 6.72 -18.05 4.26
CA ILE A 2 5.62 -17.29 4.87
C ILE A 2 4.42 -17.62 3.98
N GLN A 3 3.80 -18.77 4.20
CA GLN A 3 2.47 -19.05 3.65
C GLN A 3 1.49 -18.38 4.61
N GLN A 4 0.92 -17.24 4.21
CA GLN A 4 -0.24 -16.68 4.90
C GLN A 4 -1.48 -17.44 4.43
N ILE A 5 -1.74 -18.57 5.07
CA ILE A 5 -3.04 -19.23 5.05
C ILE A 5 -3.59 -19.05 6.47
N ASN A 6 -4.74 -18.38 6.57
CA ASN A 6 -5.39 -17.89 7.79
C ASN A 6 -4.67 -16.69 8.40
N ASN A 7 -5.27 -15.52 8.20
CA ASN A 7 -4.83 -14.23 8.68
C ASN A 7 -5.08 -14.06 10.19
N ASN A 8 -4.91 -15.11 10.99
CA ASN A 8 -4.94 -14.98 12.43
C ASN A 8 -3.52 -14.67 12.87
N SER A 9 -3.32 -13.49 13.43
CA SER A 9 -2.06 -13.17 14.09
C SER A 9 -1.87 -14.22 15.18
N ILE A 10 -0.67 -14.81 15.26
CA ILE A 10 -0.30 -15.67 16.41
C ILE A 10 -0.41 -14.87 17.74
N ARG A 11 -0.57 -13.54 17.66
CA ARG A 11 -0.79 -12.62 18.77
C ARG A 11 -2.23 -12.08 18.88
N ASP A 12 -3.23 -12.68 18.23
CA ASP A 12 -4.65 -12.24 18.26
C ASP A 12 -5.24 -12.12 19.67
N THR A 13 -4.59 -12.71 20.68
CA THR A 13 -5.04 -12.67 22.08
C THR A 13 -4.29 -11.67 22.95
N GLU A 14 -3.22 -11.04 22.46
CA GLU A 14 -2.50 -9.99 23.20
C GLU A 14 -2.97 -8.63 22.70
N MET A 15 -3.78 -7.97 23.54
CA MET A 15 -4.21 -6.58 23.35
C MET A 15 -3.05 -5.72 22.87
N HIS A 16 -3.35 -4.75 22.01
CA HIS A 16 -2.47 -3.79 21.32
C HIS A 16 -1.39 -3.07 22.18
N GLU A 17 -1.34 -3.32 23.48
CA GLU A 17 -0.33 -2.87 24.43
C GLU A 17 1.09 -3.24 23.95
N SER A 18 1.33 -4.39 23.30
CA SER A 18 2.70 -4.74 22.84
C SER A 18 3.28 -3.83 21.75
N ASP A 19 2.52 -3.55 20.68
CA ASP A 19 2.94 -2.65 19.61
C ASP A 19 3.05 -1.19 20.11
N ILE A 20 2.04 -0.73 20.87
CA ILE A 20 2.00 0.64 21.39
C ILE A 20 3.16 0.87 22.36
N ASP A 21 3.41 -0.07 23.29
CA ASP A 21 4.48 0.04 24.28
C ASP A 21 5.85 -0.01 23.62
N PHE A 22 6.04 -0.89 22.63
CA PHE A 22 7.26 -0.93 21.83
C PHE A 22 7.52 0.42 21.16
N LEU A 23 6.52 0.98 20.47
CA LEU A 23 6.66 2.25 19.75
C LEU A 23 6.90 3.44 20.70
N ARG A 24 6.23 3.47 21.86
CA ARG A 24 6.47 4.49 22.90
C ARG A 24 7.89 4.40 23.43
N LYS A 25 8.33 3.20 23.83
CA LYS A 25 9.67 2.96 24.35
C LYS A 25 10.73 3.36 23.32
N PHE A 26 10.55 2.92 22.07
CA PHE A 26 11.47 3.25 20.98
C PHE A 26 11.57 4.78 20.79
N TYR A 27 10.44 5.48 20.74
CA TYR A 27 10.43 6.94 20.55
C TYR A 27 11.09 7.69 21.71
N VAL A 28 10.86 7.27 22.96
CA VAL A 28 11.52 7.88 24.14
C VAL A 28 13.03 7.69 24.09
N GLU A 29 13.51 6.51 23.67
CA GLU A 29 14.94 6.19 23.60
C GLU A 29 15.65 6.89 22.43
N HIS A 30 14.98 7.05 21.28
CA HIS A 30 15.63 7.47 20.03
C HIS A 30 15.17 8.84 19.52
N SER A 31 14.12 9.43 20.09
CA SER A 31 13.47 10.67 19.62
C SER A 31 12.94 10.61 18.17
N HIS A 32 12.74 9.40 17.63
CA HIS A 32 12.10 9.14 16.35
C HIS A 32 11.45 7.75 16.38
N PHE A 33 10.59 7.44 15.41
CA PHE A 33 10.01 6.11 15.26
C PHE A 33 10.91 5.18 14.42
N PRO A 34 10.71 3.84 14.46
CA PRO A 34 11.42 2.94 13.58
C PRO A 34 11.24 3.31 12.10
N VAL A 35 12.22 2.95 11.27
CA VAL A 35 12.09 3.07 9.81
C VAL A 35 10.92 2.18 9.35
N PHE A 36 10.14 2.70 8.39
CA PHE A 36 9.03 1.99 7.77
C PHE A 36 9.41 0.58 7.27
N GLN A 37 8.47 -0.36 7.28
CA GLN A 37 8.67 -1.71 6.71
C GLN A 37 8.18 -1.82 5.26
N GLN A 38 7.37 -0.86 4.82
CA GLN A 38 6.81 -0.82 3.47
C GLN A 38 6.87 0.59 2.89
N VAL A 39 7.20 0.69 1.61
CA VAL A 39 7.11 1.92 0.80
C VAL A 39 6.05 1.70 -0.26
N LEU A 40 5.04 2.56 -0.29
CA LEU A 40 4.00 2.58 -1.31
C LEU A 40 4.28 3.75 -2.26
N ILE A 41 4.48 3.45 -3.54
CA ILE A 41 4.81 4.44 -4.57
C ILE A 41 3.69 4.47 -5.59
N GLU A 42 3.04 5.61 -5.74
CA GLU A 42 2.03 5.83 -6.77
C GLU A 42 2.69 6.27 -8.08
N THR A 43 2.93 5.33 -8.99
CA THR A 43 3.61 5.62 -10.27
C THR A 43 2.72 6.35 -11.27
N ARG A 44 1.41 6.15 -11.15
CA ARG A 44 0.35 6.80 -11.91
C ARG A 44 -0.93 6.82 -11.09
N THR A 45 -1.84 7.73 -11.37
CA THR A 45 -3.03 7.94 -10.53
C THR A 45 -4.30 7.27 -11.05
N ASP A 46 -4.32 6.79 -12.29
CA ASP A 46 -5.50 6.23 -12.95
C ASP A 46 -5.54 4.69 -12.91
N CYS A 47 -6.72 4.16 -13.22
CA CYS A 47 -7.01 2.74 -13.29
C CYS A 47 -7.93 2.49 -14.49
N ASN A 48 -7.77 1.35 -15.16
CA ASN A 48 -8.62 0.93 -16.27
C ASN A 48 -9.92 0.24 -15.82
N ASN A 49 -10.18 0.22 -14.51
CA ASN A 49 -11.39 -0.34 -13.92
C ASN A 49 -12.16 0.73 -13.15
N HIS A 50 -13.48 0.64 -13.16
CA HIS A 50 -14.39 1.63 -12.56
C HIS A 50 -15.23 0.97 -11.48
N CYS A 51 -14.58 0.58 -10.39
CA CYS A 51 -15.22 -0.10 -9.27
C CYS A 51 -16.14 0.87 -8.50
N PRO A 52 -17.40 0.50 -8.19
CA PRO A 52 -18.36 1.40 -7.53
C PRO A 52 -18.00 1.71 -6.07
N PHE A 53 -17.20 0.85 -5.43
CA PHE A 53 -16.72 1.01 -4.06
C PHE A 53 -15.38 1.76 -3.96
N CYS A 54 -14.75 2.13 -5.08
CA CYS A 54 -13.43 2.74 -5.09
C CYS A 54 -13.55 4.27 -4.91
N PRO A 55 -12.62 4.96 -4.22
CA PRO A 55 -12.65 6.43 -4.12
C PRO A 55 -12.66 7.16 -5.47
N HIS A 56 -12.15 6.52 -6.54
CA HIS A 56 -12.25 7.03 -7.91
C HIS A 56 -13.70 7.23 -8.41
N ALA A 57 -14.66 6.47 -7.89
CA ALA A 57 -16.07 6.64 -8.25
C ALA A 57 -16.71 7.91 -7.66
N PHE A 58 -16.08 8.49 -6.62
CA PHE A 58 -16.62 9.62 -5.85
C PHE A 58 -15.80 10.90 -5.99
N ASN A 59 -14.60 10.79 -6.57
CA ASN A 59 -13.65 11.89 -6.66
C ASN A 59 -13.09 11.99 -8.08
N LYS A 60 -12.96 13.22 -8.58
CA LYS A 60 -12.26 13.47 -9.84
C LYS A 60 -10.76 13.64 -9.57
N LYS A 61 -10.01 12.55 -9.68
CA LYS A 61 -8.54 12.57 -9.61
C LYS A 61 -7.96 12.72 -11.02
N THR A 62 -7.17 13.76 -11.24
CA THR A 62 -6.53 13.98 -12.55
C THR A 62 -5.42 12.96 -12.79
N LEU A 63 -5.18 12.63 -14.06
CA LEU A 63 -4.05 11.77 -14.45
C LEU A 63 -2.75 12.47 -14.07
N GLY A 64 -2.03 11.85 -13.14
CA GLY A 64 -0.66 12.16 -12.80
C GLY A 64 0.20 10.95 -13.15
N ILE A 65 1.36 11.20 -13.74
CA ILE A 65 2.37 10.17 -14.03
C ILE A 65 3.64 10.59 -13.32
N MET A 66 4.17 9.72 -12.46
CA MET A 66 5.42 9.97 -11.75
C MET A 66 6.55 10.13 -12.76
N LYS A 67 7.32 11.21 -12.64
CA LYS A 67 8.50 11.42 -13.49
C LYS A 67 9.53 10.32 -13.21
N TRP A 68 10.20 9.82 -14.24
CA TRP A 68 11.26 8.81 -14.11
C TRP A 68 12.32 9.22 -13.07
N LYS A 69 12.75 10.49 -13.14
CA LYS A 69 13.71 11.02 -12.16
C LYS A 69 13.22 10.91 -10.71
N CYS A 70 11.94 11.14 -10.46
CA CYS A 70 11.34 10.98 -9.12
C CYS A 70 11.42 9.53 -8.66
N TYR A 71 10.98 8.59 -9.50
CA TYR A 71 11.10 7.15 -9.21
C TYR A 71 12.55 6.76 -8.88
N THR A 72 13.50 7.13 -9.73
CA THR A 72 14.93 6.79 -9.51
C THR A 72 15.47 7.42 -8.23
N THR A 73 15.08 8.66 -7.92
CA THR A 73 15.49 9.35 -6.69
C THR A 73 14.97 8.64 -5.45
N ILE A 74 13.71 8.16 -5.46
CA ILE A 74 13.15 7.38 -4.34
C ILE A 74 13.96 6.10 -4.12
N ILE A 75 14.22 5.33 -5.18
CA ILE A 75 14.99 4.08 -5.10
C ILE A 75 16.42 4.34 -4.62
N ASP A 76 17.08 5.38 -5.12
CA ASP A 76 18.43 5.75 -4.71
C ASP A 76 18.48 6.08 -3.20
N GLN A 77 17.57 6.91 -2.71
CA GLN A 77 17.50 7.26 -1.28
C GLN A 77 17.16 6.06 -0.38
N LEU A 78 16.32 5.12 -0.85
CA LEU A 78 16.09 3.87 -0.14
C LEU A 78 17.36 3.02 -0.04
N CYS A 79 18.17 2.98 -1.09
CA CYS A 79 19.45 2.26 -1.07
C CYS A 79 20.47 2.93 -0.14
N GLU A 80 20.52 4.27 -0.10
CA GLU A 80 21.40 5.05 0.79
C GLU A 80 21.18 4.71 2.27
N ILE A 81 19.93 4.46 2.68
CA ILE A 81 19.59 4.05 4.05
C ILE A 81 19.65 2.52 4.27
N ASN A 82 20.21 1.77 3.31
CA ASN A 82 20.27 0.30 3.32
C ASN A 82 18.90 -0.38 3.49
N TYR A 83 17.85 0.22 2.93
CA TYR A 83 16.50 -0.31 3.02
C TYR A 83 16.41 -1.72 2.39
N ASN A 84 15.72 -2.62 3.07
CA ASN A 84 15.57 -4.03 2.70
C ASN A 84 14.12 -4.53 2.84
N GLY A 85 13.17 -3.59 2.90
CA GLY A 85 11.75 -3.90 3.04
C GLY A 85 11.00 -3.97 1.70
N ARG A 86 9.67 -3.92 1.80
CA ARG A 86 8.76 -4.00 0.65
C ARG A 86 8.65 -2.65 -0.06
N VAL A 87 8.91 -2.63 -1.36
CA VAL A 87 8.61 -1.49 -2.25
C VAL A 87 7.46 -1.89 -3.16
N ALA A 88 6.29 -1.33 -2.90
CA ALA A 88 5.08 -1.64 -3.63
C ALA A 88 4.71 -0.50 -4.58
N LEU A 89 4.57 -0.82 -5.87
CA LEU A 89 4.13 0.14 -6.89
C LEU A 89 2.60 0.17 -6.91
N MET A 90 2.03 0.81 -5.89
CA MET A 90 0.59 0.85 -5.66
C MET A 90 0.17 2.07 -4.84
N LEU A 91 -1.04 2.53 -5.12
CA LEU A 91 -1.98 3.14 -4.18
C LEU A 91 -3.40 2.79 -4.65
N SER A 92 -4.08 3.74 -5.29
CA SER A 92 -5.36 3.55 -5.96
C SER A 92 -5.16 3.73 -7.46
N ASN A 93 -4.42 2.81 -8.07
CA ASN A 93 -4.04 2.86 -9.48
C ASN A 93 -3.95 1.45 -10.08
N GLU A 94 -3.81 1.35 -11.39
CA GLU A 94 -3.44 0.09 -12.06
C GLU A 94 -1.98 0.15 -12.54
N PRO A 95 -1.05 -0.59 -11.90
CA PRO A 95 0.37 -0.54 -12.25
C PRO A 95 0.65 -1.06 -13.67
N LEU A 96 -0.15 -2.00 -14.19
CA LEU A 96 0.07 -2.58 -15.53
C LEU A 96 -0.26 -1.61 -16.68
N LEU A 97 -0.79 -0.43 -16.38
CA LEU A 97 -0.92 0.64 -17.38
C LEU A 97 0.37 1.43 -17.58
N ASP A 98 1.32 1.36 -16.64
CA ASP A 98 2.60 2.08 -16.76
C ASP A 98 3.55 1.29 -17.67
N ASP A 99 3.75 1.77 -18.90
CA ASP A 99 4.65 1.16 -19.88
C ASP A 99 6.11 1.05 -19.39
N ARG A 100 6.46 1.78 -18.32
CA ARG A 100 7.80 1.78 -17.71
C ARG A 100 7.92 0.79 -16.56
N LEU A 101 6.87 0.02 -16.22
CA LEU A 101 6.88 -0.91 -15.09
C LEU A 101 8.08 -1.87 -15.14
N GLU A 102 8.39 -2.39 -16.33
CA GLU A 102 9.52 -3.30 -16.53
C GLU A 102 10.86 -2.61 -16.27
N ASP A 103 11.05 -1.40 -16.78
CA ASP A 103 12.24 -0.58 -16.54
C ASP A 103 12.38 -0.24 -15.05
N MET A 104 11.28 0.06 -14.37
CA MET A 104 11.26 0.32 -12.93
C MET A 104 11.76 -0.89 -12.14
N ILE A 105 11.26 -2.09 -12.46
CA ILE A 105 11.70 -3.35 -11.84
C ILE A 105 13.19 -3.57 -12.06
N VAL A 106 13.65 -3.46 -13.30
CA VAL A 106 15.07 -3.65 -13.66
C VAL A 106 15.96 -2.65 -12.93
N PHE A 107 15.57 -1.38 -12.92
CA PHE A 107 16.34 -0.33 -12.25
C PHE A 107 16.46 -0.59 -10.74
N ALA A 108 15.35 -0.87 -10.06
CA ALA A 108 15.36 -1.11 -8.62
C ALA A 108 16.19 -2.35 -8.25
N LYS A 109 16.08 -3.44 -9.01
CA LYS A 109 16.90 -4.64 -8.79
C LYS A 109 18.38 -4.44 -9.11
N ALA A 110 18.70 -3.65 -10.14
CA ALA A 110 20.09 -3.28 -10.43
C ALA A 110 20.72 -2.46 -9.29
N LYS A 111 19.92 -1.62 -8.61
CA LYS A 111 20.37 -0.85 -7.45
C LYS A 111 20.51 -1.69 -6.18
N SER A 112 19.53 -2.53 -5.88
CA SER A 112 19.59 -3.41 -4.71
C SER A 112 18.69 -4.63 -4.86
N GLN A 113 19.30 -5.81 -4.77
CA GLN A 113 18.60 -7.09 -4.73
C GLN A 113 17.81 -7.31 -3.43
N ARG A 114 18.04 -6.48 -2.40
CA ARG A 114 17.38 -6.57 -1.09
C ARG A 114 15.97 -5.95 -1.08
N LEU A 115 15.65 -5.11 -2.06
CA LEU A 115 14.32 -4.52 -2.16
C LEU A 115 13.32 -5.60 -2.58
N PHE A 116 12.26 -5.80 -1.80
CA PHE A 116 11.18 -6.70 -2.17
C PHE A 116 10.15 -5.95 -3.00
N LEU A 117 10.15 -6.17 -4.32
CA LEU A 117 9.30 -5.48 -5.27
C LEU A 117 7.93 -6.17 -5.38
N ASP A 118 6.88 -5.38 -5.19
CA ASP A 118 5.51 -5.87 -5.17
C ASP A 118 4.56 -5.00 -6.00
N ILE A 119 3.60 -5.63 -6.66
CA ILE A 119 2.49 -4.92 -7.32
C ILE A 119 1.14 -5.47 -6.85
N THR A 120 0.13 -4.62 -6.89
CA THR A 120 -1.27 -5.03 -6.75
C THR A 120 -2.02 -4.60 -7.99
N THR A 121 -2.67 -5.54 -8.66
CA THR A 121 -3.33 -5.31 -9.96
C THR A 121 -4.75 -5.88 -9.95
N ASN A 122 -5.64 -5.28 -10.73
CA ASN A 122 -6.94 -5.88 -11.04
C ASN A 122 -6.83 -7.04 -12.04
N GLY A 123 -5.64 -7.24 -12.62
CA GLY A 123 -5.26 -8.39 -13.42
C GLY A 123 -5.88 -8.43 -14.82
N ARG A 124 -6.63 -7.42 -15.25
CA ARG A 124 -7.29 -7.38 -16.57
C ARG A 124 -6.32 -7.37 -17.75
N LEU A 125 -5.10 -6.86 -17.51
CA LEU A 125 -4.02 -6.77 -18.51
C LEU A 125 -3.00 -7.91 -18.40
N LEU A 126 -3.17 -8.82 -17.43
CA LEU A 126 -2.24 -9.93 -17.27
C LEU A 126 -2.41 -10.97 -18.38
N THR A 127 -1.27 -11.50 -18.82
CA THR A 127 -1.15 -12.76 -19.55
C THR A 127 -0.13 -13.64 -18.83
N VAL A 128 -0.12 -14.95 -19.10
CA VAL A 128 0.86 -15.86 -18.48
C VAL A 128 2.28 -15.41 -18.82
N GLU A 129 2.49 -14.99 -20.08
CA GLU A 129 3.77 -14.51 -20.59
C GLU A 129 4.21 -13.21 -19.90
N LEU A 130 3.26 -12.30 -19.61
CA LEU A 130 3.56 -11.08 -18.87
C LEU A 130 3.98 -11.39 -17.44
N VAL A 131 3.27 -12.31 -16.75
CA VAL A 131 3.65 -12.73 -15.39
C VAL A 131 5.06 -13.35 -15.39
N ASP A 132 5.36 -14.25 -16.33
CA ASP A 132 6.69 -14.84 -16.50
C ASP A 132 7.77 -13.79 -16.77
N ARG A 133 7.44 -12.79 -17.60
CA ARG A 133 8.35 -11.70 -17.93
C ARG A 133 8.65 -10.84 -16.70
N LEU A 134 7.63 -10.41 -15.96
CA LEU A 134 7.79 -9.61 -14.75
C LEU A 134 8.65 -10.32 -13.69
N PHE A 135 8.43 -11.62 -13.46
CA PHE A 135 9.26 -12.40 -12.54
C PHE A 135 10.70 -12.57 -13.03
N ARG A 136 10.92 -12.77 -14.33
CA ARG A 136 12.28 -12.82 -14.90
C ARG A 136 13.05 -11.51 -14.74
N LEU A 137 12.36 -10.37 -14.85
CA LEU A 137 12.95 -9.05 -14.64
C LEU A 137 13.28 -8.76 -13.17
N GLY A 138 12.71 -9.56 -12.27
CA GLY A 138 13.02 -9.52 -10.83
C GLY A 138 11.88 -8.99 -9.96
N LEU A 139 10.64 -8.93 -10.43
CA LEU A 139 9.52 -8.71 -9.52
C LEU A 139 9.46 -9.84 -8.47
N ASP A 140 9.15 -9.52 -7.21
CA ASP A 140 9.13 -10.54 -6.16
C ASP A 140 7.72 -11.06 -5.88
N ASN A 141 6.70 -10.23 -6.07
CA ASN A 141 5.33 -10.58 -5.76
C ASN A 141 4.29 -9.86 -6.64
N ILE A 142 3.18 -10.55 -6.90
CA ILE A 142 2.00 -10.01 -7.57
C ILE A 142 0.77 -10.33 -6.71
N ASN A 143 -0.01 -9.32 -6.37
CA ASN A 143 -1.32 -9.48 -5.76
C ASN A 143 -2.42 -9.18 -6.77
N ILE A 144 -3.25 -10.18 -7.09
CA ILE A 144 -4.31 -10.10 -8.09
C ILE A 144 -5.65 -9.99 -7.37
N ASN A 145 -6.33 -8.85 -7.53
CA ASN A 145 -7.70 -8.67 -7.06
C ASN A 145 -8.67 -8.82 -8.23
N ASP A 146 -9.38 -9.94 -8.30
CA ASP A 146 -10.46 -10.15 -9.26
C ASP A 146 -11.75 -9.52 -8.73
N TYR A 147 -12.19 -8.41 -9.31
CA TYR A 147 -13.41 -7.73 -8.90
C TYR A 147 -14.58 -8.15 -9.78
N ARG A 148 -15.64 -8.70 -9.17
CA ARG A 148 -16.84 -9.14 -9.88
C ARG A 148 -18.13 -8.73 -9.17
N GLY A 149 -19.14 -8.35 -9.94
CA GLY A 149 -20.49 -8.05 -9.45
C GLY A 149 -21.40 -9.28 -9.27
N ASP A 150 -21.05 -10.43 -9.86
CA ASP A 150 -21.83 -11.67 -9.80
C ASP A 150 -21.27 -12.70 -8.80
N ARG A 151 -20.44 -12.24 -7.85
CA ARG A 151 -19.74 -13.10 -6.88
C ARG A 151 -20.71 -13.90 -5.98
N ASP A 152 -21.89 -13.37 -5.67
CA ASP A 152 -22.94 -14.10 -4.95
C ASP A 152 -23.42 -15.35 -5.69
N LYS A 153 -23.58 -15.23 -7.01
CA LYS A 153 -24.09 -16.32 -7.85
C LYS A 153 -22.98 -17.30 -8.22
N TYR A 154 -21.75 -16.81 -8.34
CA TYR A 154 -20.59 -17.59 -8.77
C TYR A 154 -19.37 -17.31 -7.88
N PRO A 155 -19.33 -17.81 -6.64
CA PRO A 155 -18.31 -17.46 -5.65
C PRO A 155 -16.90 -17.87 -6.08
N GLU A 156 -16.75 -19.05 -6.69
CA GLU A 156 -15.45 -19.61 -7.07
C GLU A 156 -14.93 -19.17 -8.45
N LYS A 157 -15.80 -18.52 -9.25
CA LYS A 157 -15.52 -18.21 -10.65
C LYS A 157 -14.53 -17.06 -10.79
N TRP A 158 -13.46 -17.26 -11.54
CA TRP A 158 -12.56 -16.19 -11.96
C TRP A 158 -13.10 -15.44 -13.18
N SER A 159 -12.69 -14.19 -13.35
CA SER A 159 -12.83 -13.49 -14.63
C SER A 159 -12.10 -14.26 -15.75
N ALA A 160 -12.66 -14.28 -16.95
CA ALA A 160 -12.14 -15.10 -18.05
C ALA A 160 -10.67 -14.81 -18.40
N CYS A 161 -10.24 -13.55 -18.26
CA CYS A 161 -8.84 -13.15 -18.44
C CYS A 161 -7.90 -13.69 -17.36
N LEU A 162 -8.41 -14.02 -16.17
CA LEU A 162 -7.63 -14.50 -15.03
C LEU A 162 -7.59 -16.02 -14.92
N GLU A 163 -8.52 -16.75 -15.55
CA GLU A 163 -8.55 -18.22 -15.51
C GLU A 163 -7.21 -18.84 -15.94
N PRO A 164 -6.57 -18.44 -17.07
CA PRO A 164 -5.28 -19.01 -17.46
C PRO A 164 -4.17 -18.69 -16.44
N ILE A 165 -4.21 -17.49 -15.85
CA ILE A 165 -3.23 -17.05 -14.84
C ILE A 165 -3.40 -17.88 -13.57
N TYR A 166 -4.63 -18.08 -13.12
CA TYR A 166 -4.92 -18.91 -11.95
C TYR A 166 -4.45 -20.35 -12.16
N VAL A 167 -4.80 -20.97 -13.30
CA VAL A 167 -4.35 -22.34 -13.63
C VAL A 167 -2.82 -22.44 -13.60
N ALA A 168 -2.10 -21.46 -14.13
CA ALA A 168 -0.63 -21.46 -14.17
C ALA A 168 0.03 -21.19 -12.80
N TYR A 169 -0.59 -20.40 -11.92
CA TYR A 169 0.08 -19.81 -10.75
C TYR A 169 -0.64 -20.01 -9.40
N TRP A 170 -1.76 -20.73 -9.31
CA TRP A 170 -2.55 -20.83 -8.06
C TRP A 170 -1.77 -21.32 -6.84
N ASN A 171 -0.72 -22.13 -7.04
CA ASN A 171 0.13 -22.66 -5.97
C ASN A 171 1.48 -21.93 -5.85
N ASN A 172 1.70 -20.88 -6.64
CA ASN A 172 2.94 -20.12 -6.61
C ASN A 172 2.91 -19.14 -5.43
N PRO A 173 3.85 -19.22 -4.48
CA PRO A 173 3.85 -18.36 -3.29
C PRO A 173 4.11 -16.87 -3.60
N LYS A 174 4.53 -16.53 -4.83
CA LYS A 174 4.74 -15.15 -5.30
C LYS A 174 3.50 -14.52 -5.95
N VAL A 175 2.42 -15.30 -6.12
CA VAL A 175 1.18 -14.82 -6.73
C VAL A 175 0.04 -15.04 -5.76
N SER A 176 -0.55 -13.95 -5.27
CA SER A 176 -1.76 -14.02 -4.45
C SER A 176 -2.99 -13.70 -5.30
N PHE A 177 -4.06 -14.45 -5.11
CA PHE A 177 -5.34 -14.21 -5.77
C PHE A 177 -6.40 -13.90 -4.73
N LYS A 178 -7.15 -12.81 -4.94
CA LYS A 178 -8.27 -12.43 -4.10
C LYS A 178 -9.52 -12.25 -4.95
N ARG A 179 -10.56 -12.96 -4.56
CA ARG A 179 -11.91 -12.80 -5.10
C ARG A 179 -12.59 -11.67 -4.35
N ARG A 180 -12.82 -10.57 -5.05
CA ARG A 180 -13.44 -9.36 -4.50
C ARG A 180 -14.85 -9.18 -5.03
N ARG A 181 -15.71 -8.59 -4.20
CA ARG A 181 -17.09 -8.26 -4.56
C ARG A 181 -17.20 -6.78 -4.90
N PHE A 182 -18.25 -6.40 -5.63
CA PHE A 182 -18.54 -4.98 -5.90
C PHE A 182 -19.29 -4.26 -4.77
N ASP A 183 -19.81 -5.02 -3.82
CA ASP A 183 -20.50 -4.54 -2.61
C ASP A 183 -19.68 -4.82 -1.35
N GLU A 184 -18.41 -5.19 -1.48
CA GLU A 184 -17.52 -5.43 -0.34
C GLU A 184 -17.36 -4.10 0.45
N PRO A 185 -17.58 -4.11 1.78
CA PRO A 185 -17.39 -2.93 2.59
C PRO A 185 -15.89 -2.61 2.65
N LEU A 186 -15.48 -1.53 2.00
CA LEU A 186 -14.13 -0.98 2.12
C LEU A 186 -14.10 0.17 3.13
N PRO A 187 -12.93 0.42 3.74
CA PRO A 187 -12.68 1.68 4.43
C PRO A 187 -13.02 2.85 3.53
N ASN A 188 -13.40 3.97 4.13
CA ASN A 188 -13.92 5.15 3.46
C ASN A 188 -12.82 6.04 2.88
N TYR A 189 -11.55 5.61 2.91
CA TYR A 189 -10.37 6.36 2.47
C TYR A 189 -10.35 7.77 3.09
N ALA A 190 -10.40 7.86 4.42
CA ALA A 190 -10.41 9.12 5.15
C ALA A 190 -11.51 10.12 4.71
N GLY A 191 -12.66 9.58 4.29
CA GLY A 191 -13.82 10.34 3.83
C GLY A 191 -13.89 10.58 2.31
N ASN A 192 -12.99 9.97 1.52
CA ASN A 192 -13.07 10.01 0.05
C ASN A 192 -14.16 9.10 -0.52
N ILE A 193 -14.66 8.13 0.25
CA ILE A 193 -15.90 7.41 -0.08
C ILE A 193 -17.00 7.89 0.88
N PRO A 194 -18.12 8.41 0.39
CA PRO A 194 -19.25 8.80 1.22
C PRO A 194 -19.83 7.58 1.95
N GLN A 195 -19.59 7.49 3.25
CA GLN A 195 -20.11 6.43 4.11
C GLN A 195 -20.46 7.00 5.48
N THR A 196 -21.54 6.52 6.08
CA THR A 196 -21.82 6.74 7.50
C THR A 196 -21.07 5.70 8.32
N PHE A 197 -20.37 6.13 9.37
CA PHE A 197 -19.69 5.22 10.29
C PHE A 197 -19.72 5.79 11.70
N SER A 198 -19.71 4.90 12.68
CA SER A 198 -19.53 5.30 14.07
C SER A 198 -18.04 5.55 14.33
N LYS A 199 -17.71 6.70 14.91
CA LYS A 199 -16.35 6.98 15.37
C LYS A 199 -15.93 6.14 16.58
N GLY A 200 -16.85 5.33 17.13
CA GLY A 200 -16.60 4.48 18.29
C GLY A 200 -15.42 3.51 18.07
N ASN A 201 -14.50 3.50 19.04
CA ASN A 201 -13.28 2.68 19.17
C ASN A 201 -12.73 2.05 17.88
N LEU A 202 -12.26 2.88 16.94
CA LEU A 202 -11.50 2.46 15.76
C LEU A 202 -10.07 1.97 16.08
N GLY A 203 -9.75 1.79 17.36
CA GLY A 203 -8.48 1.28 17.85
C GLY A 203 -7.24 2.02 17.37
N PHE A 204 -6.11 1.37 17.58
CA PHE A 204 -4.79 1.84 17.19
C PHE A 204 -4.59 1.65 15.68
N CYS A 205 -4.17 2.70 14.98
CA CYS A 205 -3.79 2.61 13.57
C CYS A 205 -2.27 2.52 13.42
N ASN A 206 -1.78 1.39 12.93
CA ASN A 206 -0.35 1.15 12.74
C ASN A 206 0.22 1.68 11.40
N TYR A 207 -0.62 2.13 10.45
CA TYR A 207 -0.17 2.48 9.10
C TYR A 207 0.93 3.55 9.07
N PRO A 208 0.78 4.71 9.76
CA PRO A 208 1.79 5.75 9.70
C PRO A 208 3.13 5.35 10.33
N PHE A 209 3.19 4.24 11.06
CA PHE A 209 4.43 3.71 11.66
C PHE A 209 5.15 2.71 10.76
N ARG A 210 4.46 2.12 9.78
CA ARG A 210 4.98 1.00 8.99
C ARG A 210 4.99 1.25 7.48
N LYS A 211 4.15 2.14 6.98
CA LYS A 211 3.97 2.41 5.54
C LYS A 211 4.39 3.85 5.24
N LEU A 212 5.50 4.02 4.54
CA LEU A 212 5.82 5.27 3.86
C LEU A 212 4.99 5.33 2.58
N THR A 213 4.27 6.42 2.35
CA THR A 213 3.44 6.60 1.15
C THR A 213 3.93 7.78 0.34
N ILE A 214 4.20 7.59 -0.95
CA ILE A 214 4.75 8.61 -1.85
C ILE A 214 3.82 8.78 -3.05
N ALA A 215 3.29 9.99 -3.23
CA ALA A 215 2.44 10.36 -4.35
C ALA A 215 3.24 10.46 -5.66
N TYR A 216 2.54 10.49 -6.80
CA TYR A 216 3.17 10.56 -8.13
C TYR A 216 4.09 11.78 -8.32
N ASN A 217 3.80 12.89 -7.63
CA ASN A 217 4.58 14.12 -7.68
C ASN A 217 5.78 14.14 -6.71
N GLY A 218 5.98 13.08 -5.92
CA GLY A 218 7.06 12.96 -4.93
C GLY A 218 6.69 13.39 -3.52
N ASP A 219 5.45 13.85 -3.27
CA ASP A 219 5.02 14.22 -1.92
C ASP A 219 4.91 12.99 -1.02
N VAL A 220 5.42 13.10 0.21
CA VAL A 220 5.26 12.09 1.26
C VAL A 220 3.94 12.32 1.98
N LEU A 221 3.01 11.38 1.86
CA LEU A 221 1.66 11.47 2.41
C LEU A 221 1.53 10.76 3.76
N LEU A 222 0.43 11.03 4.48
CA LEU A 222 0.12 10.39 5.76
C LEU A 222 -0.03 8.87 5.66
N CYS A 223 -0.86 8.41 4.73
CA CYS A 223 -1.05 6.99 4.44
C CYS A 223 -1.77 6.79 3.10
N CYS A 224 -2.01 5.54 2.74
CA CYS A 224 -2.75 5.15 1.53
C CYS A 224 -4.20 5.63 1.44
N ASP A 225 -4.82 6.01 2.57
CA ASP A 225 -6.17 6.57 2.59
C ASP A 225 -6.22 8.05 2.22
N ASP A 226 -5.07 8.73 2.15
CA ASP A 226 -4.98 10.12 1.70
C ASP A 226 -5.06 10.24 0.17
N PHE A 227 -6.19 9.76 -0.38
CA PHE A 227 -6.40 9.57 -1.80
C PHE A 227 -6.26 10.84 -2.63
N MET A 228 -6.63 12.01 -2.07
CA MET A 228 -6.61 13.33 -2.72
C MET A 228 -5.44 14.22 -2.25
N TYR A 229 -4.42 13.65 -1.62
CA TYR A 229 -3.19 14.35 -1.20
C TYR A 229 -3.47 15.56 -0.30
N LYS A 230 -4.27 15.36 0.75
CA LYS A 230 -4.62 16.40 1.73
C LYS A 230 -3.50 16.69 2.71
N THR A 231 -2.53 15.79 2.83
CA THR A 231 -1.33 15.95 3.66
C THR A 231 -0.08 15.90 2.79
N SER A 232 0.99 16.55 3.24
CA SER A 232 2.33 16.42 2.68
C SER A 232 3.35 16.69 3.78
N PHE A 233 4.28 15.77 3.99
CA PHE A 233 5.31 15.82 5.03
C PHE A 233 6.72 16.05 4.44
N GLY A 234 6.77 16.59 3.23
CA GLY A 234 7.98 16.85 2.45
C GLY A 234 7.88 16.23 1.07
N ASN A 235 8.83 16.57 0.19
CA ASN A 235 8.89 16.07 -1.17
C ASN A 235 10.25 15.43 -1.45
N VAL A 236 10.25 14.18 -1.89
CA VAL A 236 11.48 13.38 -2.10
C VAL A 236 12.42 13.94 -3.17
N MET A 237 11.97 14.90 -3.98
CA MET A 237 12.79 15.59 -4.99
C MET A 237 13.61 16.75 -4.42
N THR A 238 13.19 17.30 -3.28
CA THR A 238 13.82 18.46 -2.64
C THR A 238 14.38 18.14 -1.27
N ASP A 239 13.80 17.16 -0.58
CA ASP A 239 14.09 16.80 0.80
C ASP A 239 14.67 15.38 0.88
N ASN A 240 15.40 15.10 1.97
CA ASN A 240 15.83 13.74 2.27
C ASN A 240 14.63 12.91 2.75
N LEU A 241 14.49 11.69 2.21
CA LEU A 241 13.41 10.75 2.51
C LEU A 241 13.24 10.48 4.01
N ILE A 242 14.36 10.36 4.73
CA ILE A 242 14.32 10.06 6.17
C ILE A 242 13.86 11.27 6.98
N ASP A 243 14.16 12.48 6.51
CA ASP A 243 13.69 13.72 7.14
C ASP A 243 12.18 13.88 6.93
N CYS A 244 11.68 13.55 5.73
CA CYS A 244 10.24 13.49 5.48
C CYS A 244 9.55 12.45 6.40
N TRP A 245 10.16 11.26 6.58
CA TRP A 245 9.61 10.24 7.48
C TRP A 245 9.60 10.69 8.94
N ASN A 246 10.61 11.46 9.37
CA ASN A 246 10.75 11.97 10.73
C ASN A 246 10.13 13.37 10.92
N ASN A 247 9.33 13.84 9.95
CA ASN A 247 8.70 15.14 9.99
C ASN A 247 7.93 15.36 11.32
N PRO A 248 8.13 16.49 12.02
CA PRO A 248 7.48 16.76 13.31
C PRO A 248 5.95 16.72 13.27
N GLU A 249 5.33 17.14 12.17
CA GLU A 249 3.87 17.11 12.01
C GLU A 249 3.36 15.66 11.88
N LEU A 250 4.08 14.82 11.14
CA LEU A 250 3.77 13.39 11.04
C LEU A 250 3.93 12.69 12.41
N ASN A 251 4.99 13.03 13.16
CA ASN A 251 5.20 12.49 14.51
C ASN A 251 4.12 12.94 15.49
N THR A 252 3.58 14.15 15.35
CA THR A 252 2.43 14.62 16.15
C THR A 252 1.20 13.72 15.92
N ILE A 253 0.93 13.35 14.67
CA ILE A 253 -0.18 12.43 14.34
C ILE A 253 0.09 11.04 14.92
N ARG A 254 1.31 10.51 14.76
CA ARG A 254 1.71 9.21 15.33
C ARG A 254 1.53 9.17 16.85
N LEU A 255 2.03 10.17 17.57
CA LEU A 255 1.89 10.25 19.03
C LEU A 255 0.41 10.28 19.44
N SER A 256 -0.44 10.99 18.70
CA SER A 256 -1.89 10.98 18.92
C SER A 256 -2.49 9.59 18.73
N LEU A 257 -2.06 8.85 17.70
CA LEU A 257 -2.53 7.49 17.43
C LEU A 257 -2.13 6.49 18.53
N LEU A 258 -0.99 6.67 19.20
CA LEU A 258 -0.60 5.86 20.37
C LEU A 258 -1.54 6.06 21.58
N ASP A 259 -2.25 7.19 21.63
CA ASP A 259 -3.32 7.47 22.61
C ASP A 259 -4.72 7.06 22.09
N ASN A 260 -4.79 6.33 20.97
CA ASN A 260 -6.03 6.04 20.23
C ASN A 260 -6.81 7.31 19.81
N LYS A 261 -6.11 8.43 19.62
CA LYS A 261 -6.68 9.69 19.16
C LYS A 261 -6.34 9.90 17.69
N ARG A 262 -7.39 9.93 16.86
CA ARG A 262 -7.27 10.26 15.44
C ARG A 262 -7.46 11.77 15.27
N ILE A 263 -6.48 12.45 14.70
CA ILE A 263 -6.49 13.89 14.45
C ILE A 263 -6.32 14.21 12.96
N GLY A 264 -6.68 15.42 12.54
CA GLY A 264 -6.52 15.88 11.16
C GLY A 264 -7.27 14.99 10.16
N LEU A 265 -6.59 14.51 9.13
CA LEU A 265 -7.20 13.64 8.11
C LEU A 265 -7.79 12.35 8.73
N CYS A 266 -7.18 11.82 9.78
CA CYS A 266 -7.60 10.56 10.42
C CYS A 266 -8.97 10.68 11.12
N GLU A 267 -9.45 11.89 11.45
CA GLU A 267 -10.76 12.10 12.12
C GLU A 267 -11.95 11.63 11.27
N ARG A 268 -11.74 11.49 9.97
CA ARG A 268 -12.72 11.05 8.98
C ARG A 268 -12.47 9.64 8.47
N CYS A 269 -11.41 8.97 8.94
CA CYS A 269 -11.05 7.62 8.52
C CYS A 269 -11.77 6.58 9.39
N ASN A 270 -12.33 5.56 8.77
CA ASN A 270 -12.93 4.40 9.43
C ASN A 270 -12.10 3.11 9.26
N ASP A 271 -10.87 3.20 8.73
CA ASP A 271 -10.01 2.03 8.56
C ASP A 271 -9.56 1.51 9.94
N PHE A 272 -10.02 0.31 10.26
CA PHE A 272 -9.78 -0.39 11.52
C PHE A 272 -8.69 -1.44 11.32
N GLN A 273 -7.76 -1.52 12.27
CA GLN A 273 -6.62 -2.44 12.22
C GLN A 273 -6.67 -3.34 13.45
N ASP A 274 -6.84 -4.64 13.26
CA ASP A 274 -7.07 -5.63 14.32
C ASP A 274 -5.90 -6.61 14.52
N TYR A 275 -4.69 -6.23 14.13
CA TYR A 275 -3.52 -7.10 14.20
C TYR A 275 -2.25 -6.37 14.67
N ASN A 276 -1.47 -7.06 15.50
CA ASN A 276 -0.12 -6.62 15.88
C ASN A 276 0.84 -6.73 14.69
N THR A 277 1.72 -5.75 14.56
CA THR A 277 2.60 -5.55 13.42
C THR A 277 4.08 -5.62 13.79
N PHE A 278 4.45 -5.23 15.01
CA PHE A 278 5.83 -5.01 15.42
C PHE A 278 6.40 -6.14 16.29
#